data_AF-A0A3A4K5X5-F1
#
_entry.id   AF-A0A3A4K5X5-F1
#
_cell.length_a   1.000
_cell.length_b   1.000
_cell.length_c   1.000
_cell.angle_alpha   90.00
_cell.angle_beta   90.00
_cell.angle_gamma   90.00
#
_symmetry.space_group_name_H-M   'P 1'
#
loop_
_entity.id
_entity.type
_entity.pdbx_description
1 polymer ?
#
loop_
_entity_poly.entity_id
_entity_poly.type
_entity_poly.pdbx_seq_one_letter_code
_entity_poly.pdbx_strand_id
1 'polypeptide(L)'
;MNMRSTTFLLAAVLASFPPALLISACAESRCYDDADCSENQTCDTTNGQCRYECEADADCSPGFRCEDHHCRVVPIDGDSEQPLVCPGEMVKIAETFCIDRYEASRPDATAASIGSDESRALSVEGVLPWQVADNAAAQAACEANGKRLCHPDEWRLACRGADDNDYTYGDAYKPAACNGIEALGGGDFRLMPTGSFSDCTNGWGVYDLSGNIWEHVFNGSDQTVRGGAYNCRDPLTMHRCDYIPGNWTPAALGFRCCATPESDEPDGDEEIDPQPDGDDEPEPPDGDSEEEDSGCIVTDGDEEIPDTEIDAPDMDEAEEDAGDVEGEPETEPDIDPEPEIDSGCPAEMVAIDAFCIDRYEASRADATESSPGASSTPASRPGVLPWYVSPMSAANAQTFRDACASVGKRLCGSEEWFEACNGPDDTEYVFGDIWDREPCNCVDTFCDDYCAEHGVSPCDTSQNCGYQYSCFHIEPTGRFPTCTNAYGHFDINGNVWEIVEAPSDPRGYGVRGGAFNCGTPSLRLQCGFGAGWDDLYAGFRCCKDRE
;
A
#
# COMPACT_ATOMS: atom_id res chain seq x y z
N MET A 1 69.87 -10.52 48.56
CA MET A 1 69.50 -11.92 48.84
C MET A 1 68.53 -12.38 47.76
N ASN A 2 68.99 -13.36 46.96
CA ASN A 2 68.33 -14.33 46.05
C ASN A 2 67.24 -13.85 45.06
N MET A 3 67.46 -13.89 43.73
CA MET A 3 67.38 -15.05 42.78
C MET A 3 65.95 -15.62 42.67
N ARG A 4 65.33 -15.89 41.51
CA ARG A 4 65.79 -16.28 40.16
C ARG A 4 64.63 -16.18 39.16
N SER A 5 64.97 -15.88 37.90
CA SER A 5 64.16 -16.10 36.71
C SER A 5 64.29 -17.57 36.26
N THR A 6 63.19 -18.27 35.96
CA THR A 6 63.19 -19.49 35.12
C THR A 6 61.84 -19.77 34.46
N THR A 7 61.88 -19.89 33.13
CA THR A 7 60.91 -20.43 32.17
C THR A 7 60.55 -21.90 32.44
N PHE A 8 59.31 -22.33 32.16
CA PHE A 8 59.03 -23.70 31.69
C PHE A 8 57.75 -23.80 30.83
N LEU A 9 57.87 -24.62 29.77
CA LEU A 9 56.96 -24.95 28.67
C LEU A 9 55.58 -25.50 29.08
N LEU A 10 54.59 -25.40 28.19
CA LEU A 10 53.76 -26.56 27.84
C LEU A 10 53.31 -26.53 26.35
N ALA A 11 53.08 -27.72 25.81
CA ALA A 11 53.19 -28.14 24.42
C ALA A 11 52.07 -27.70 23.46
N ALA A 12 52.45 -27.51 22.20
CA ALA A 12 51.55 -27.47 21.05
C ALA A 12 51.28 -28.90 20.54
N VAL A 13 50.01 -29.28 20.44
CA VAL A 13 49.55 -30.49 19.75
C VAL A 13 48.92 -30.06 18.43
N LEU A 14 49.57 -30.47 17.34
CA LEU A 14 49.09 -30.35 15.97
C LEU A 14 48.03 -31.44 15.73
N ALA A 15 46.79 -31.04 15.46
CA ALA A 15 45.78 -31.88 14.81
C ALA A 15 45.41 -31.22 13.49
N SER A 16 45.85 -31.85 12.40
CA SER A 16 45.58 -31.50 11.00
C SER A 16 44.15 -31.87 10.62
N PHE A 17 43.32 -30.88 10.29
CA PHE A 17 42.04 -31.05 9.58
C PHE A 17 42.23 -30.76 8.08
N PRO A 18 41.56 -31.50 7.18
CA PRO A 18 41.65 -31.28 5.73
C PRO A 18 40.95 -29.96 5.34
N PRO A 19 41.32 -29.34 4.21
CA PRO A 19 40.66 -28.12 3.76
C PRO A 19 39.24 -28.49 3.33
N ALA A 20 38.25 -27.99 4.06
CA ALA A 20 36.90 -27.94 3.56
C ALA A 20 36.91 -27.04 2.32
N LEU A 21 36.54 -27.59 1.16
CA LEU A 21 36.16 -26.80 0.00
C LEU A 21 34.99 -25.90 0.45
N LEU A 22 35.28 -24.62 0.67
CA LEU A 22 34.27 -23.57 0.66
C LEU A 22 33.77 -23.46 -0.78
N ILE A 23 32.75 -24.24 -1.10
CA ILE A 23 31.86 -23.88 -2.20
C ILE A 23 31.15 -22.63 -1.70
N SER A 24 31.63 -21.47 -2.16
CA SER A 24 30.92 -20.21 -2.06
C SER A 24 29.62 -20.39 -2.85
N ALA A 25 28.55 -20.83 -2.18
CA ALA A 25 27.22 -20.52 -2.61
C ALA A 25 27.11 -19.00 -2.46
N CYS A 26 27.40 -18.27 -3.54
CA CYS A 26 26.96 -16.89 -3.65
C CYS A 26 25.46 -16.93 -3.38
N ALA A 27 25.02 -16.27 -2.30
CA ALA A 27 23.63 -15.92 -2.17
C ALA A 27 23.24 -15.25 -3.48
N GLU A 28 22.22 -15.77 -4.17
CA GLU A 28 21.64 -15.08 -5.32
C GLU A 28 21.30 -13.67 -4.84
N SER A 29 21.92 -12.66 -5.46
CA SER A 29 21.67 -11.26 -5.15
C SER A 29 20.20 -10.99 -5.48
N ARG A 30 19.38 -10.92 -4.44
CA ARG A 30 17.99 -10.50 -4.56
C ARG A 30 17.93 -8.98 -4.48
N CYS A 31 17.28 -8.36 -5.44
CA CYS A 31 16.88 -6.96 -5.34
C CYS A 31 15.57 -6.85 -4.56
N TYR A 32 15.41 -5.76 -3.83
CA TYR A 32 14.18 -5.37 -3.15
C TYR A 32 13.62 -4.08 -3.76
N ASP A 33 14.44 -3.27 -4.41
CA ASP A 33 14.03 -2.13 -5.22
C ASP A 33 15.00 -1.88 -6.38
N ASP A 34 14.67 -0.92 -7.25
CA ASP A 34 15.49 -0.60 -8.43
C ASP A 34 16.90 -0.09 -8.07
N ALA A 35 17.11 0.45 -6.86
CA ALA A 35 18.44 0.91 -6.43
C ALA A 35 19.39 -0.25 -6.09
N ASP A 36 18.85 -1.45 -5.86
CA ASP A 36 19.64 -2.69 -5.75
C ASP A 36 20.12 -3.21 -7.12
N CYS A 37 19.67 -2.62 -8.22
CA CYS A 37 19.96 -3.02 -9.58
C CYS A 37 20.95 -2.09 -10.28
N SER A 38 21.59 -2.59 -11.35
CA SER A 38 22.51 -1.77 -12.16
C SER A 38 21.74 -0.63 -12.84
N GLU A 39 22.42 0.47 -13.23
CA GLU A 39 21.81 1.73 -13.74
C GLU A 39 20.73 1.62 -14.85
N ASN A 40 20.51 0.45 -15.47
CA ASN A 40 19.51 0.21 -16.52
C ASN A 40 18.58 -0.99 -16.23
N GLN A 41 18.52 -1.47 -14.99
CA GLN A 41 17.73 -2.63 -14.59
C GLN A 41 16.68 -2.24 -13.56
N THR A 42 15.48 -2.81 -13.67
CA THR A 42 14.41 -2.69 -12.68
C THR A 42 14.33 -3.98 -11.86
N CYS A 43 14.01 -3.85 -10.59
CA CYS A 43 13.79 -5.00 -9.73
C CYS A 43 12.42 -5.64 -10.00
N ASP A 44 12.40 -6.88 -10.48
CA ASP A 44 11.20 -7.71 -10.39
C ASP A 44 11.05 -8.22 -8.96
N THR A 45 10.29 -7.48 -8.17
CA THR A 45 10.04 -7.75 -6.76
C THR A 45 9.24 -9.03 -6.50
N THR A 46 8.63 -9.62 -7.53
CA THR A 46 7.92 -10.91 -7.43
C THR A 46 8.91 -12.06 -7.20
N ASN A 47 10.12 -11.94 -7.75
CA ASN A 47 11.17 -12.97 -7.62
C ASN A 47 12.53 -12.42 -7.14
N GLY A 48 12.62 -11.10 -6.90
CA GLY A 48 13.82 -10.39 -6.47
C GLY A 48 14.92 -10.38 -7.52
N GLN A 49 14.60 -10.41 -8.82
CA GLN A 49 15.60 -10.38 -9.89
C GLN A 49 15.64 -9.02 -10.58
N CYS A 50 16.85 -8.48 -10.72
CA CYS A 50 17.08 -7.34 -11.61
C CYS A 50 16.87 -7.77 -13.07
N ARG A 51 15.97 -7.08 -13.77
CA ARG A 51 15.63 -7.33 -15.18
C ARG A 51 15.82 -6.08 -16.01
N TYR A 52 16.15 -6.31 -17.26
CA TYR A 52 16.12 -5.27 -18.28
C TYR A 52 14.68 -5.02 -18.74
N GLU A 53 14.39 -3.80 -19.16
CA GLU A 53 13.09 -3.45 -19.75
C GLU A 53 12.83 -4.26 -21.03
N CYS A 54 13.88 -4.55 -21.80
CA CYS A 54 13.82 -5.45 -22.95
C CYS A 54 15.16 -6.18 -23.20
N GLU A 55 15.09 -7.36 -23.82
CA GLU A 55 16.25 -8.06 -24.40
C GLU A 55 16.15 -8.14 -25.93
N ALA A 56 14.94 -8.06 -26.48
CA ALA A 56 14.65 -8.06 -27.91
C ALA A 56 13.49 -7.10 -28.26
N ASP A 57 13.37 -6.73 -29.53
CA ASP A 57 12.30 -5.85 -30.02
C ASP A 57 10.88 -6.38 -29.72
N ALA A 58 10.73 -7.70 -29.62
CA ALA A 58 9.46 -8.35 -29.29
C ALA A 58 9.01 -8.12 -27.83
N ASP A 59 9.90 -7.66 -26.96
CA ASP A 59 9.57 -7.33 -25.56
C ASP A 59 8.97 -5.91 -25.44
N CYS A 60 9.09 -5.10 -26.50
CA CYS A 60 8.61 -3.73 -26.55
C CYS A 60 7.23 -3.62 -27.21
N SER A 61 6.53 -2.53 -26.91
CA SER A 61 5.22 -2.27 -27.49
C SER A 61 5.30 -1.96 -28.99
N PRO A 62 4.19 -2.10 -29.74
CA PRO A 62 4.16 -1.75 -31.15
C PRO A 62 4.68 -0.32 -31.40
N GLY A 63 5.65 -0.19 -32.31
CA GLY A 63 6.30 1.08 -32.61
C GLY A 63 7.54 1.40 -31.75
N PHE A 64 7.94 0.48 -30.88
CA PHE A 64 9.18 0.55 -30.11
C PHE A 64 10.13 -0.59 -30.51
N ARG A 65 11.43 -0.38 -30.32
CA ARG A 65 12.47 -1.40 -30.48
C ARG A 65 13.40 -1.38 -29.28
N CYS A 66 14.07 -2.50 -29.04
CA CYS A 66 14.97 -2.62 -27.91
C CYS A 66 16.34 -2.03 -28.25
N GLU A 67 16.68 -0.90 -27.61
CA GLU A 67 17.99 -0.26 -27.74
C GLU A 67 18.62 -0.11 -26.35
N ASP A 68 19.82 -0.65 -26.17
CA ASP A 68 20.55 -0.61 -24.91
C ASP A 68 19.68 -1.02 -23.70
N HIS A 69 18.88 -2.08 -23.90
CA HIS A 69 17.93 -2.63 -22.92
C HIS A 69 16.75 -1.73 -22.53
N HIS A 70 16.45 -0.71 -23.34
CA HIS A 70 15.29 0.16 -23.19
C HIS A 70 14.41 0.15 -24.45
N CYS A 71 13.10 0.20 -24.25
CA CYS A 71 12.16 0.35 -25.36
C CYS A 71 12.20 1.79 -25.86
N ARG A 72 12.78 2.00 -27.05
CA ARG A 72 12.90 3.30 -27.71
C ARG A 72 11.97 3.34 -28.91
N VAL A 73 11.32 4.48 -29.11
CA VAL A 73 10.45 4.70 -30.26
C VAL A 73 11.22 4.50 -31.55
N VAL A 74 10.65 3.75 -32.49
CA VAL A 74 11.16 3.64 -33.86
C VAL A 74 10.74 4.90 -34.60
N PRO A 75 11.69 5.75 -35.08
CA PRO A 75 11.32 6.89 -35.90
C PRO A 75 10.59 6.39 -37.15
N ILE A 76 9.37 6.86 -37.35
CA ILE A 76 8.66 6.59 -38.60
C ILE A 76 9.39 7.38 -39.69
N ASP A 77 10.05 6.67 -40.61
CA ASP A 77 10.59 7.29 -41.83
C ASP A 77 9.43 8.01 -42.53
N GLY A 78 9.63 9.28 -42.87
CA GLY A 78 8.58 10.23 -43.30
C GLY A 78 7.84 9.90 -44.61
N ASP A 79 7.85 8.63 -45.04
CA ASP A 79 7.12 8.06 -46.17
C ASP A 79 5.89 7.23 -45.72
N SER A 80 5.52 7.17 -44.43
CA SER A 80 4.25 6.55 -44.02
C SER A 80 3.06 7.37 -44.56
N GLU A 81 2.32 6.82 -45.53
CA GLU A 81 1.29 7.55 -46.28
C GLU A 81 0.03 7.93 -45.46
N GLN A 82 -0.11 7.49 -44.21
CA GLN A 82 -1.23 7.87 -43.35
C GLN A 82 -0.77 8.42 -41.99
N PRO A 83 -1.00 9.71 -41.69
CA PRO A 83 -0.66 10.29 -40.39
C PRO A 83 -1.57 9.73 -39.30
N LEU A 84 -0.98 9.35 -38.17
CA LEU A 84 -1.72 8.95 -36.96
C LEU A 84 -2.73 10.03 -36.58
N VAL A 85 -4.01 9.67 -36.51
CA VAL A 85 -5.12 10.53 -36.07
C VAL A 85 -5.63 10.05 -34.73
N CYS A 86 -5.52 10.91 -33.71
CA CYS A 86 -6.05 10.64 -32.39
C CYS A 86 -7.45 11.24 -32.20
N PRO A 87 -8.35 10.57 -31.47
CA PRO A 87 -9.58 11.17 -30.96
C PRO A 87 -9.32 12.47 -30.19
N GLY A 88 -10.30 13.36 -30.14
CA GLY A 88 -10.11 14.72 -29.61
C GLY A 88 -9.74 14.79 -28.12
N GLU A 89 -10.12 13.76 -27.36
CA GLU A 89 -9.79 13.57 -25.94
C GLU A 89 -8.41 12.94 -25.72
N MET A 90 -7.73 12.51 -26.78
CA MET A 90 -6.42 11.90 -26.73
C MET A 90 -5.34 12.84 -27.27
N VAL A 91 -4.10 12.50 -26.99
CA VAL A 91 -2.87 13.19 -27.39
C VAL A 91 -2.04 12.23 -28.21
N LYS A 92 -1.49 12.73 -29.32
CA LYS A 92 -0.61 11.97 -30.19
C LYS A 92 0.81 12.00 -29.66
N ILE A 93 1.40 10.83 -29.41
CA ILE A 93 2.74 10.68 -28.84
C ILE A 93 3.68 10.15 -29.91
N ALA A 94 4.70 10.95 -30.25
CA ALA A 94 5.77 10.61 -31.19
C ALA A 94 5.32 10.05 -32.56
N GLU A 95 4.10 10.35 -33.01
CA GLU A 95 3.45 9.75 -34.20
C GLU A 95 3.23 8.23 -34.11
N THR A 96 3.33 7.64 -32.91
CA THR A 96 3.30 6.18 -32.71
C THR A 96 1.98 5.68 -32.13
N PHE A 97 1.43 6.37 -31.13
CA PHE A 97 0.16 6.00 -30.48
C PHE A 97 -0.56 7.22 -29.93
N CYS A 98 -1.81 7.01 -29.53
CA CYS A 98 -2.65 7.98 -28.84
C CYS A 98 -2.75 7.61 -27.37
N ILE A 99 -2.63 8.59 -26.49
CA ILE A 99 -2.85 8.46 -25.05
C ILE A 99 -3.96 9.40 -24.61
N ASP A 100 -4.78 9.00 -23.65
CA ASP A 100 -5.76 9.90 -23.03
C ASP A 100 -5.06 11.16 -22.47
N ARG A 101 -5.67 12.33 -22.70
CA ARG A 101 -5.07 13.62 -22.32
C ARG A 101 -4.92 13.79 -20.81
N TYR A 102 -5.92 13.33 -20.07
CA TYR A 102 -6.01 13.31 -18.61
C TYR A 102 -6.24 11.89 -18.13
N GLU A 103 -6.09 11.65 -16.83
CA GLU A 103 -6.44 10.37 -16.22
C GLU A 103 -7.89 9.99 -16.52
N ALA A 104 -8.17 8.68 -16.58
CA ALA A 104 -9.49 8.17 -16.86
C ALA A 104 -10.49 8.62 -15.80
N SER A 105 -11.70 8.95 -16.24
CA SER A 105 -12.83 9.38 -15.41
C SER A 105 -14.09 8.60 -15.81
N ARG A 106 -15.02 8.48 -14.85
CA ARG A 106 -16.34 7.89 -15.12
C ARG A 106 -17.21 8.85 -15.94
N PRO A 107 -18.17 8.37 -16.74
CA PRO A 107 -19.05 9.22 -17.52
C PRO A 107 -19.87 10.23 -16.71
N ASP A 108 -20.18 9.91 -15.45
CA ASP A 108 -20.92 10.76 -14.51
C ASP A 108 -20.03 11.47 -13.48
N ALA A 109 -18.69 11.42 -13.65
CA ALA A 109 -17.76 12.12 -12.79
C ALA A 109 -17.95 13.65 -12.85
N THR A 110 -17.68 14.31 -11.73
CA THR A 110 -17.74 15.78 -11.61
C THR A 110 -16.53 16.26 -10.83
N ALA A 111 -16.35 17.59 -10.72
CA ALA A 111 -15.30 18.17 -9.88
C ALA A 111 -15.39 17.80 -8.39
N ALA A 112 -16.52 17.26 -7.92
CA ALA A 112 -16.77 16.93 -6.52
C ALA A 112 -17.08 15.45 -6.27
N SER A 113 -17.15 14.62 -7.31
CA SER A 113 -17.48 13.20 -7.18
C SER A 113 -16.82 12.39 -8.29
N ILE A 114 -16.25 11.24 -7.93
CA ILE A 114 -15.63 10.28 -8.86
C ILE A 114 -16.67 9.65 -9.80
N GLY A 115 -17.97 9.76 -9.48
CA GLY A 115 -19.04 9.14 -10.24
C GLY A 115 -19.28 7.69 -9.84
N SER A 116 -20.26 7.07 -10.48
CA SER A 116 -20.72 5.70 -10.24
C SER A 116 -20.92 4.90 -11.53
N ASP A 117 -20.92 5.53 -12.69
CA ASP A 117 -21.07 4.89 -13.99
C ASP A 117 -19.75 4.19 -14.40
N GLU A 118 -19.75 2.86 -14.42
CA GLU A 118 -18.60 2.04 -14.80
C GLU A 118 -18.65 1.60 -16.27
N SER A 119 -19.55 2.16 -17.08
CA SER A 119 -19.79 1.67 -18.44
C SER A 119 -18.60 1.82 -19.38
N ARG A 120 -17.72 2.80 -19.15
CA ARG A 120 -16.50 3.06 -19.95
C ARG A 120 -15.63 4.15 -19.34
N ALA A 121 -14.33 4.09 -19.62
CA ALA A 121 -13.38 5.15 -19.27
C ALA A 121 -13.44 6.33 -20.25
N LEU A 122 -13.52 7.57 -19.74
CA LEU A 122 -13.42 8.80 -20.53
C LEU A 122 -12.23 9.65 -20.07
N SER A 123 -11.61 10.40 -20.99
CA SER A 123 -10.63 11.44 -20.65
C SER A 123 -11.32 12.81 -20.66
N VAL A 124 -11.58 13.37 -19.48
CA VAL A 124 -12.37 14.59 -19.30
C VAL A 124 -11.62 15.51 -18.36
N GLU A 125 -11.54 16.80 -18.68
CA GLU A 125 -10.97 17.84 -17.82
C GLU A 125 -11.97 18.28 -16.73
N GLY A 126 -11.47 18.61 -15.53
CA GLY A 126 -12.27 19.22 -14.48
C GLY A 126 -13.20 18.26 -13.75
N VAL A 127 -12.92 16.95 -13.78
CA VAL A 127 -13.65 15.92 -13.02
C VAL A 127 -12.69 15.08 -12.19
N LEU A 128 -13.14 14.50 -11.08
CA LEU A 128 -12.28 13.60 -10.31
C LEU A 128 -11.96 12.33 -11.12
N PRO A 129 -10.69 11.87 -11.12
CA PRO A 129 -10.29 10.67 -11.84
C PRO A 129 -10.84 9.41 -11.17
N TRP A 130 -10.97 8.35 -11.97
CA TRP A 130 -11.53 7.07 -11.58
C TRP A 130 -10.50 6.25 -10.80
N GLN A 131 -10.78 6.02 -9.52
CA GLN A 131 -10.04 5.07 -8.69
C GLN A 131 -10.56 3.63 -8.88
N VAL A 132 -9.67 2.70 -9.19
CA VAL A 132 -9.97 1.27 -9.38
C VAL A 132 -9.37 0.42 -8.28
N ALA A 133 -9.90 -0.79 -8.12
CA ALA A 133 -9.42 -1.74 -7.13
C ALA A 133 -8.12 -2.44 -7.55
N ASP A 134 -7.96 -2.69 -8.85
CA ASP A 134 -6.85 -3.46 -9.41
C ASP A 134 -6.61 -3.15 -10.91
N ASN A 135 -5.52 -3.70 -11.44
CA ASN A 135 -5.14 -3.59 -12.85
C ASN A 135 -6.19 -4.14 -13.82
N ALA A 136 -6.90 -5.21 -13.45
CA ALA A 136 -7.91 -5.85 -14.31
C ALA A 136 -9.13 -4.94 -14.52
N ALA A 137 -9.55 -4.22 -13.48
CA ALA A 137 -10.60 -3.22 -13.57
C ALA A 137 -10.20 -2.05 -14.48
N ALA A 138 -8.95 -1.57 -14.40
CA ALA A 138 -8.43 -0.55 -15.32
C ALA A 138 -8.47 -1.01 -16.79
N GLN A 139 -8.00 -2.24 -17.05
CA GLN A 139 -8.01 -2.84 -18.39
C GLN A 139 -9.44 -2.91 -18.96
N ALA A 140 -10.37 -3.49 -18.20
CA ALA A 140 -11.76 -3.65 -18.63
C ALA A 140 -12.44 -2.30 -18.91
N ALA A 141 -12.15 -1.26 -18.12
CA ALA A 141 -12.71 0.07 -18.33
C ALA A 141 -12.20 0.75 -19.62
N CYS A 142 -10.94 0.54 -20.00
CA CYS A 142 -10.40 1.01 -21.27
C CYS A 142 -11.00 0.26 -22.47
N GLU A 143 -11.09 -1.07 -22.38
CA GLU A 143 -11.69 -1.92 -23.42
C GLU A 143 -13.16 -1.56 -23.69
N ALA A 144 -13.90 -1.22 -22.63
CA ALA A 144 -15.29 -0.78 -22.75
C ALA A 144 -15.46 0.54 -23.53
N ASN A 145 -14.39 1.34 -23.69
CA ASN A 145 -14.37 2.51 -24.57
C ASN A 145 -13.66 2.26 -25.91
N GLY A 146 -13.39 1.00 -26.28
CA GLY A 146 -12.66 0.65 -27.52
C GLY A 146 -11.18 1.06 -27.50
N LYS A 147 -10.61 1.22 -26.31
CA LYS A 147 -9.19 1.52 -26.09
C LYS A 147 -8.53 0.35 -25.36
N ARG A 148 -7.27 0.49 -25.00
CA ARG A 148 -6.53 -0.45 -24.16
C ARG A 148 -5.84 0.30 -23.03
N LEU A 149 -5.44 -0.41 -21.98
CA LEU A 149 -4.53 0.19 -21.00
C LEU A 149 -3.19 0.51 -21.68
N CYS A 150 -2.57 1.61 -21.28
CA CYS A 150 -1.28 2.00 -21.83
C CYS A 150 -0.20 1.00 -21.47
N HIS A 151 0.67 0.64 -22.41
CA HIS A 151 1.83 -0.15 -22.06
C HIS A 151 2.84 0.65 -21.22
N PRO A 152 3.70 -0.01 -20.42
CA PRO A 152 4.63 0.68 -19.54
C PRO A 152 5.60 1.63 -20.27
N ASP A 153 6.10 1.23 -21.44
CA ASP A 153 7.00 2.01 -22.30
C ASP A 153 6.29 3.19 -22.99
N GLU A 154 5.04 3.00 -23.42
CA GLU A 154 4.18 4.08 -23.92
C GLU A 154 3.92 5.14 -22.85
N TRP A 155 3.52 4.71 -21.65
CA TRP A 155 3.26 5.60 -20.52
C TRP A 155 4.52 6.39 -20.16
N ARG A 156 5.66 5.71 -20.05
CA ARG A 156 6.95 6.34 -19.74
C ARG A 156 7.33 7.35 -20.80
N LEU A 157 7.25 6.99 -22.09
CA LEU A 157 7.53 7.93 -23.18
C LEU A 157 6.65 9.17 -23.04
N ALA A 158 5.33 8.97 -22.94
CA ALA A 158 4.34 10.04 -22.79
C ALA A 158 4.67 10.97 -21.61
N CYS A 159 5.13 10.42 -20.49
CA CYS A 159 5.50 11.20 -19.31
C CYS A 159 6.74 12.05 -19.57
N ARG A 160 7.85 11.42 -20.02
CA ARG A 160 9.14 12.09 -20.24
C ARG A 160 9.06 13.16 -21.32
N GLY A 161 8.13 13.01 -22.26
CA GLY A 161 7.94 13.94 -23.37
C GLY A 161 9.07 13.84 -24.41
N ALA A 162 9.02 14.72 -25.41
CA ALA A 162 10.00 14.74 -26.50
C ALA A 162 11.44 15.04 -26.03
N ASP A 163 11.60 15.67 -24.86
CA ASP A 163 12.89 16.07 -24.31
C ASP A 163 13.50 15.02 -23.34
N ASP A 164 12.85 13.85 -23.17
CA ASP A 164 13.30 12.74 -22.30
C ASP A 164 13.44 13.12 -20.81
N ASN A 165 12.56 14.00 -20.31
CA ASN A 165 12.65 14.58 -18.97
C ASN A 165 12.47 13.58 -17.81
N ASP A 166 12.94 13.93 -16.61
CA ASP A 166 12.68 13.15 -15.38
C ASP A 166 11.23 13.26 -14.88
N TYR A 167 10.56 14.41 -15.04
CA TYR A 167 9.15 14.63 -14.69
C TYR A 167 8.38 15.09 -15.92
N THR A 168 7.04 15.02 -15.86
CA THR A 168 6.20 15.41 -17.00
C THR A 168 6.38 16.87 -17.44
N TYR A 169 6.98 17.73 -16.61
CA TYR A 169 7.15 19.16 -16.90
C TYR A 169 8.62 19.62 -16.98
N GLY A 170 9.59 18.69 -17.01
CA GLY A 170 11.02 18.99 -17.05
C GLY A 170 11.86 18.14 -16.09
N ASP A 171 13.19 18.29 -16.15
CA ASP A 171 14.13 17.53 -15.30
C ASP A 171 14.17 17.94 -13.82
N ALA A 172 13.85 19.20 -13.54
CA ALA A 172 13.89 19.73 -12.18
C ALA A 172 12.50 19.64 -11.54
N TYR A 173 12.43 18.98 -10.38
CA TYR A 173 11.20 18.88 -9.58
C TYR A 173 10.64 20.26 -9.23
N LYS A 174 9.32 20.40 -9.37
CA LYS A 174 8.56 21.61 -9.09
C LYS A 174 7.37 21.26 -8.19
N PRO A 175 7.40 21.60 -6.89
CA PRO A 175 6.38 21.22 -5.91
C PRO A 175 4.93 21.60 -6.26
N ALA A 176 4.74 22.66 -7.04
CA ALA A 176 3.42 23.17 -7.43
C ALA A 176 3.04 22.90 -8.89
N ALA A 177 3.90 22.23 -9.67
CA ALA A 177 3.62 22.00 -11.10
C ALA A 177 2.51 20.96 -11.30
N CYS A 178 2.45 19.95 -10.45
CA CYS A 178 1.46 18.87 -10.49
C CYS A 178 0.82 18.68 -9.12
N ASN A 179 -0.28 17.91 -9.04
CA ASN A 179 -0.94 17.62 -7.78
C ASN A 179 -0.09 16.67 -6.91
N GLY A 180 0.76 17.21 -6.06
CA GLY A 180 1.49 16.50 -5.01
C GLY A 180 1.16 17.03 -3.62
N ILE A 181 1.77 16.43 -2.60
CA ILE A 181 1.53 16.78 -1.20
C ILE A 181 1.78 18.27 -0.89
N GLU A 182 2.70 18.88 -1.65
CA GLU A 182 3.12 20.27 -1.52
C GLU A 182 2.26 21.25 -2.34
N ALA A 183 1.52 20.76 -3.34
CA ALA A 183 0.97 21.58 -4.41
C ALA A 183 -0.19 22.50 -3.97
N LEU A 184 -0.89 22.12 -2.89
CA LEU A 184 -2.00 22.86 -2.30
C LEU A 184 -1.64 23.51 -0.96
N GLY A 185 -0.34 23.66 -0.66
CA GLY A 185 0.12 24.29 0.58
C GLY A 185 0.40 23.33 1.73
N GLY A 186 1.00 22.16 1.42
CA GLY A 186 1.66 21.28 2.40
C GLY A 186 0.76 20.81 3.54
N GLY A 187 -0.44 20.31 3.24
CA GLY A 187 -1.41 19.90 4.28
C GLY A 187 -2.85 19.83 3.80
N ASP A 188 -3.12 20.31 2.59
CA ASP A 188 -4.41 20.22 1.89
C ASP A 188 -4.29 19.37 0.63
N PHE A 189 -3.58 18.23 0.73
CA PHE A 189 -3.45 17.28 -0.36
C PHE A 189 -4.70 16.42 -0.45
N ARG A 190 -5.24 16.32 -1.65
CA ARG A 190 -6.43 15.52 -1.95
C ARG A 190 -6.43 15.20 -3.43
N LEU A 191 -7.27 14.24 -3.80
CA LEU A 191 -7.57 14.02 -5.20
C LEU A 191 -8.17 15.29 -5.78
N MET A 192 -7.60 15.76 -6.89
CA MET A 192 -8.07 16.96 -7.57
C MET A 192 -8.70 16.61 -8.91
N PRO A 193 -9.62 17.45 -9.40
CA PRO A 193 -10.13 17.28 -10.75
C PRO A 193 -8.98 17.29 -11.76
N THR A 194 -9.04 16.40 -12.73
CA THR A 194 -8.11 16.32 -13.87
C THR A 194 -7.87 17.71 -14.48
N GLY A 195 -6.62 18.01 -14.85
CA GLY A 195 -6.24 19.30 -15.43
C GLY A 195 -6.26 20.50 -14.46
N SER A 196 -6.45 20.28 -13.15
CA SER A 196 -6.41 21.39 -12.17
C SER A 196 -5.07 22.11 -12.12
N PHE A 197 -3.98 21.44 -12.53
CA PHE A 197 -2.63 21.98 -12.53
C PHE A 197 -2.17 22.20 -13.97
N SER A 198 -2.30 23.45 -14.44
CA SER A 198 -1.98 23.82 -15.83
C SER A 198 -0.51 23.59 -16.22
N ASP A 199 0.38 23.54 -15.22
CA ASP A 199 1.81 23.33 -15.41
C ASP A 199 2.18 21.83 -15.42
N CYS A 200 1.22 20.94 -15.14
CA CYS A 200 1.43 19.50 -15.10
C CYS A 200 1.32 18.89 -16.48
N THR A 201 2.16 19.34 -17.42
CA THR A 201 2.12 18.92 -18.82
C THR A 201 3.49 19.08 -19.50
N ASN A 202 3.67 18.43 -20.65
CA ASN A 202 4.83 18.58 -21.53
C ASN A 202 4.44 19.14 -22.91
N GLY A 203 5.44 19.24 -23.80
CA GLY A 203 5.28 19.70 -25.18
C GLY A 203 4.32 18.89 -26.05
N TRP A 204 3.86 17.70 -25.62
CA TRP A 204 2.79 16.96 -26.32
C TRP A 204 1.39 17.34 -25.84
N GLY A 205 1.25 17.99 -24.68
CA GLY A 205 -0.03 18.42 -24.14
C GLY A 205 -0.83 17.31 -23.46
N VAL A 206 -0.14 16.27 -22.97
CA VAL A 206 -0.68 15.30 -22.01
C VAL A 206 -0.53 15.87 -20.60
N TYR A 207 -1.52 15.65 -19.75
CA TYR A 207 -1.59 16.20 -18.39
C TYR A 207 -1.51 15.11 -17.34
N ASP A 208 -1.15 15.51 -16.12
CA ASP A 208 -1.32 14.74 -14.90
C ASP A 208 -0.60 13.38 -14.89
N LEU A 209 0.50 13.24 -15.65
CA LEU A 209 1.35 12.04 -15.62
C LEU A 209 2.29 11.99 -14.41
N SER A 210 2.41 13.10 -13.69
CA SER A 210 3.09 13.19 -12.41
C SER A 210 2.06 13.61 -11.36
N GLY A 211 1.97 12.88 -10.26
CA GLY A 211 1.04 13.16 -9.16
C GLY A 211 -0.43 12.90 -9.50
N ASN A 212 -1.30 13.51 -8.72
CA ASN A 212 -2.74 13.25 -8.62
C ASN A 212 -3.05 11.79 -8.27
N ILE A 213 -2.89 10.82 -9.17
CA ILE A 213 -3.15 9.42 -8.89
C ILE A 213 -2.14 8.50 -9.56
N TRP A 214 -1.77 7.40 -8.88
CA TRP A 214 -0.95 6.36 -9.49
C TRP A 214 -1.69 5.72 -10.66
N GLU A 215 -0.96 5.31 -11.69
CA GLU A 215 -1.59 4.74 -12.89
C GLU A 215 -1.17 3.30 -13.15
N HIS A 216 -2.18 2.44 -13.30
CA HIS A 216 -2.02 1.12 -13.85
C HIS A 216 -1.59 1.17 -15.32
N VAL A 217 -0.72 0.25 -15.68
CA VAL A 217 -0.23 0.02 -17.05
C VAL A 217 -0.50 -1.43 -17.45
N PHE A 218 -0.52 -1.72 -18.75
CA PHE A 218 -0.80 -3.05 -19.29
C PHE A 218 0.18 -4.09 -18.75
N ASN A 219 -0.32 -5.29 -18.41
CA ASN A 219 0.41 -6.37 -17.74
C ASN A 219 1.12 -5.95 -16.43
N GLY A 220 0.68 -4.85 -15.83
CA GLY A 220 1.15 -4.40 -14.53
C GLY A 220 0.51 -5.15 -13.36
N SER A 221 0.93 -4.78 -12.16
CA SER A 221 0.32 -5.14 -10.89
C SER A 221 0.05 -3.86 -10.09
N ASP A 222 -0.52 -4.01 -8.91
CA ASP A 222 -0.72 -2.89 -7.99
C ASP A 222 0.60 -2.35 -7.43
N GLN A 223 1.74 -2.98 -7.74
CA GLN A 223 3.09 -2.56 -7.34
C GLN A 223 3.92 -2.02 -8.51
N THR A 224 3.47 -2.18 -9.76
CA THR A 224 4.18 -1.68 -10.95
C THR A 224 3.48 -0.49 -11.61
N VAL A 225 2.67 0.22 -10.82
CA VAL A 225 2.02 1.47 -11.22
C VAL A 225 3.02 2.63 -11.41
N ARG A 226 2.57 3.73 -12.01
CA ARG A 226 3.42 4.84 -12.46
C ARG A 226 2.90 6.22 -12.03
N GLY A 227 3.78 7.21 -12.04
CA GLY A 227 3.42 8.64 -11.98
C GLY A 227 3.27 9.27 -10.60
N GLY A 228 3.07 8.47 -9.55
CA GLY A 228 2.84 9.02 -8.22
C GLY A 228 1.43 9.56 -8.02
N ALA A 229 1.07 9.87 -6.78
CA ALA A 229 -0.24 10.41 -6.41
C ALA A 229 -0.12 11.68 -5.56
N TYR A 230 -1.26 12.31 -5.32
CA TYR A 230 -1.39 13.53 -4.51
C TYR A 230 -0.88 13.35 -3.06
N ASN A 231 -0.87 12.10 -2.56
CA ASN A 231 -0.47 11.75 -1.20
C ASN A 231 0.92 11.08 -1.10
N CYS A 232 1.73 11.13 -2.16
CA CYS A 232 3.12 10.68 -2.09
C CYS A 232 3.91 11.49 -1.06
N ARG A 233 4.54 10.81 -0.10
CA ARG A 233 5.38 11.43 0.95
C ARG A 233 6.66 12.05 0.39
N ASP A 234 7.19 11.42 -0.67
CA ASP A 234 8.36 11.87 -1.40
C ASP A 234 7.98 12.08 -2.88
N PRO A 235 7.30 13.19 -3.21
CA PRO A 235 6.94 13.47 -4.60
C PRO A 235 8.16 13.77 -5.46
N LEU A 236 9.30 14.18 -4.86
CA LEU A 236 10.57 14.33 -5.58
C LEU A 236 10.98 12.99 -6.20
N THR A 237 10.94 11.89 -5.45
CA THR A 237 11.28 10.57 -6.03
C THR A 237 10.10 9.95 -6.77
N MET A 238 8.91 9.95 -6.17
CA MET A 238 7.78 9.14 -6.61
C MET A 238 7.03 9.71 -7.82
N HIS A 239 7.18 11.00 -8.14
CA HIS A 239 6.53 11.62 -9.31
C HIS A 239 7.39 11.55 -10.58
N ARG A 240 8.59 10.97 -10.50
CA ARG A 240 9.45 10.79 -11.67
C ARG A 240 8.81 9.80 -12.65
N CYS A 241 9.01 10.05 -13.94
CA CYS A 241 8.46 9.23 -15.02
C CYS A 241 9.03 7.80 -15.07
N ASP A 242 10.17 7.56 -14.42
CA ASP A 242 10.83 6.25 -14.33
C ASP A 242 10.56 5.52 -13.02
N TYR A 243 9.91 6.16 -12.04
CA TYR A 243 9.71 5.56 -10.73
C TYR A 243 8.65 4.44 -10.76
N ILE A 244 8.99 3.33 -10.09
CA ILE A 244 8.14 2.17 -9.89
C ILE A 244 8.16 1.82 -8.40
N PRO A 245 7.01 1.62 -7.74
CA PRO A 245 6.98 1.18 -6.34
C PRO A 245 7.73 -0.14 -6.11
N GLY A 246 7.48 -1.13 -6.95
CA GLY A 246 8.13 -2.43 -6.94
C GLY A 246 7.71 -3.29 -5.75
N ASN A 247 8.08 -2.91 -4.53
CA ASN A 247 7.97 -3.75 -3.34
C ASN A 247 6.80 -3.40 -2.42
N TRP A 248 5.98 -2.43 -2.81
CA TRP A 248 4.85 -1.96 -2.03
C TRP A 248 3.69 -1.55 -2.94
N THR A 249 2.48 -1.63 -2.41
CA THR A 249 1.26 -1.25 -3.13
C THR A 249 0.82 0.14 -2.67
N PRO A 250 0.90 1.18 -3.52
CA PRO A 250 0.35 2.47 -3.19
C PRO A 250 -1.18 2.47 -3.12
N ALA A 251 -1.70 3.42 -2.35
CA ALA A 251 -3.11 3.79 -2.39
C ALA A 251 -3.35 4.85 -3.47
N ALA A 252 -4.61 5.13 -3.79
CA ALA A 252 -5.03 6.01 -4.89
C ALA A 252 -4.50 5.50 -6.23
N LEU A 253 -5.17 4.46 -6.74
CA LEU A 253 -4.85 3.78 -7.99
C LEU A 253 -5.90 4.11 -9.05
N GLY A 254 -5.46 4.72 -10.13
CA GLY A 254 -6.22 5.05 -11.32
C GLY A 254 -5.52 4.50 -12.56
N PHE A 255 -5.83 5.09 -13.70
CA PHE A 255 -5.31 4.64 -14.99
C PHE A 255 -5.62 5.68 -16.07
N ARG A 256 -5.04 5.48 -17.24
CA ARG A 256 -5.45 6.15 -18.47
C ARG A 256 -5.36 5.19 -19.65
N CYS A 257 -6.13 5.45 -20.70
CA CYS A 257 -6.19 4.54 -21.84
C CYS A 257 -5.30 5.02 -23.00
N CYS A 258 -4.77 4.06 -23.74
CA CYS A 258 -4.04 4.26 -24.98
C CYS A 258 -4.79 3.60 -26.14
N ALA A 259 -4.49 4.07 -27.34
CA ALA A 259 -4.98 3.50 -28.59
C ALA A 259 -3.89 3.62 -29.64
N THR A 260 -3.67 2.55 -30.37
CA THR A 260 -2.98 2.61 -31.66
C THR A 260 -4.10 2.48 -32.69
N PRO A 261 -4.26 3.39 -33.66
CA PRO A 261 -5.19 3.12 -34.74
C PRO A 261 -4.73 1.85 -35.43
N GLU A 262 -5.69 0.98 -35.72
CA GLU A 262 -5.45 -0.16 -36.61
C GLU A 262 -4.90 0.43 -37.91
N SER A 263 -3.69 0.01 -38.30
CA SER A 263 -3.28 0.17 -39.68
C SER A 263 -4.33 -0.57 -40.50
N ASP A 264 -4.98 0.12 -41.43
CA ASP A 264 -5.71 -0.51 -42.53
C ASP A 264 -4.70 -1.32 -43.37
N GLU A 265 -4.16 -2.41 -42.81
CA GLU A 265 -3.58 -3.48 -43.59
C GLU A 265 -4.76 -4.09 -44.34
N PRO A 266 -4.81 -4.03 -45.68
CA PRO A 266 -5.83 -4.75 -46.42
C PRO A 266 -5.72 -6.21 -46.01
N ASP A 267 -6.83 -6.80 -45.57
CA ASP A 267 -6.96 -8.23 -45.30
C ASP A 267 -6.11 -9.00 -46.29
N GLY A 268 -5.12 -9.73 -45.75
CA GLY A 268 -4.08 -10.38 -46.50
C GLY A 268 -4.63 -11.05 -47.74
N ASP A 269 -3.97 -10.75 -48.85
CA ASP A 269 -4.14 -11.39 -50.15
C ASP A 269 -4.54 -12.85 -49.97
N GLU A 270 -5.78 -13.19 -50.33
CA GLU A 270 -6.15 -14.59 -50.56
C GLU A 270 -5.06 -15.19 -51.46
N GLU A 271 -4.30 -16.15 -50.95
CA GLU A 271 -3.47 -16.99 -51.80
C GLU A 271 -4.40 -17.69 -52.79
N ILE A 272 -4.51 -17.11 -53.99
CA ILE A 272 -5.07 -17.76 -55.15
C ILE A 272 -4.12 -18.91 -55.48
N ASP A 273 -4.45 -20.09 -54.96
CA ASP A 273 -3.81 -21.35 -55.32
C ASP A 273 -3.98 -21.59 -56.84
N PRO A 274 -2.89 -21.71 -57.61
CA PRO A 274 -3.01 -22.06 -59.02
C PRO A 274 -3.43 -23.52 -59.15
N GLN A 275 -4.71 -23.71 -59.47
CA GLN A 275 -5.32 -24.93 -60.01
C GLN A 275 -4.36 -25.77 -60.87
N PRO A 276 -4.27 -27.10 -60.64
CA PRO A 276 -3.94 -28.03 -61.70
C PRO A 276 -5.22 -28.69 -62.22
N ASP A 277 -5.44 -28.53 -63.52
CA ASP A 277 -6.44 -29.25 -64.30
C ASP A 277 -6.21 -30.78 -64.26
N GLY A 278 -7.28 -31.57 -64.16
CA GLY A 278 -7.28 -32.95 -64.63
C GLY A 278 -8.15 -33.95 -63.85
N ASP A 279 -9.45 -33.97 -64.18
CA ASP A 279 -10.32 -35.13 -64.45
C ASP A 279 -10.09 -36.48 -63.72
N ASP A 280 -11.04 -36.88 -62.86
CA ASP A 280 -11.89 -38.08 -63.07
C ASP A 280 -12.93 -38.26 -61.94
N GLU A 281 -14.19 -38.34 -62.34
CA GLU A 281 -15.41 -38.72 -61.56
C GLU A 281 -15.79 -40.19 -61.94
N PRO A 282 -16.78 -40.93 -61.35
CA PRO A 282 -17.68 -40.59 -60.23
C PRO A 282 -18.18 -41.76 -59.29
N GLU A 283 -18.98 -41.36 -58.26
CA GLU A 283 -20.24 -41.95 -57.71
C GLU A 283 -20.30 -42.97 -56.50
N PRO A 284 -21.43 -42.98 -55.70
CA PRO A 284 -21.47 -42.88 -54.21
C PRO A 284 -22.17 -44.10 -53.51
N PRO A 285 -22.69 -44.08 -52.23
CA PRO A 285 -23.78 -43.22 -51.70
C PRO A 285 -23.75 -42.82 -50.18
N ASP A 286 -24.66 -41.88 -49.83
CA ASP A 286 -25.45 -41.62 -48.59
C ASP A 286 -24.79 -41.77 -47.20
N GLY A 287 -24.91 -40.87 -46.21
CA GLY A 287 -25.82 -39.76 -45.91
C GLY A 287 -25.88 -39.67 -44.37
N ASP A 288 -25.95 -38.47 -43.79
CA ASP A 288 -26.74 -38.16 -42.58
C ASP A 288 -26.46 -36.73 -42.10
N SER A 289 -27.55 -36.02 -41.85
CA SER A 289 -27.64 -34.65 -41.35
C SER A 289 -28.69 -34.58 -40.25
N GLU A 290 -28.47 -33.64 -39.32
CA GLU A 290 -29.43 -33.00 -38.39
C GLU A 290 -29.81 -33.81 -37.14
N GLU A 291 -29.44 -33.36 -35.92
CA GLU A 291 -29.92 -32.20 -35.13
C GLU A 291 -31.29 -32.44 -34.48
N GLU A 292 -31.34 -32.35 -33.14
CA GLU A 292 -32.28 -31.57 -32.31
C GLU A 292 -32.55 -32.19 -30.91
N ASP A 293 -32.14 -31.40 -29.91
CA ASP A 293 -32.92 -30.85 -28.80
C ASP A 293 -33.51 -31.70 -27.63
N SER A 294 -33.42 -31.05 -26.46
CA SER A 294 -34.28 -31.12 -25.27
C SER A 294 -34.27 -32.35 -24.34
N GLY A 295 -34.07 -32.09 -23.03
CA GLY A 295 -34.80 -32.82 -21.99
C GLY A 295 -34.11 -33.09 -20.63
N CYS A 296 -34.44 -32.23 -19.67
CA CYS A 296 -34.37 -32.29 -18.20
C CYS A 296 -34.58 -33.63 -17.42
N ILE A 297 -33.86 -33.74 -16.28
CA ILE A 297 -34.28 -34.17 -14.90
C ILE A 297 -34.32 -35.70 -14.48
N VAL A 298 -33.50 -36.01 -13.44
CA VAL A 298 -33.50 -37.02 -12.31
C VAL A 298 -33.83 -38.52 -12.58
N THR A 299 -33.39 -39.56 -11.85
CA THR A 299 -33.02 -39.83 -10.43
C THR A 299 -32.22 -41.17 -10.28
N ASP A 300 -31.68 -41.40 -9.06
CA ASP A 300 -31.37 -42.67 -8.34
C ASP A 300 -30.15 -43.50 -8.80
N GLY A 301 -29.08 -43.64 -7.98
CA GLY A 301 -28.92 -44.65 -6.90
C GLY A 301 -27.94 -45.73 -7.43
N ASP A 302 -26.95 -46.32 -6.77
CA ASP A 302 -26.49 -46.49 -5.38
C ASP A 302 -25.03 -47.01 -5.43
N GLU A 303 -24.41 -47.12 -4.23
CA GLU A 303 -23.32 -48.03 -3.82
C GLU A 303 -21.83 -47.57 -3.74
N GLU A 304 -21.47 -47.15 -2.51
CA GLU A 304 -20.44 -47.69 -1.57
C GLU A 304 -18.91 -47.60 -1.84
N ILE A 305 -18.24 -46.64 -1.13
CA ILE A 305 -17.29 -46.75 0.03
C ILE A 305 -16.32 -47.98 0.06
N PRO A 306 -14.99 -47.83 0.33
CA PRO A 306 -14.52 -47.38 1.65
C PRO A 306 -13.23 -46.57 1.83
N ASP A 307 -13.21 -45.98 3.02
CA ASP A 307 -12.22 -45.17 3.72
C ASP A 307 -10.89 -45.88 4.02
N THR A 308 -9.82 -45.10 4.14
CA THR A 308 -8.68 -45.46 5.01
C THR A 308 -8.11 -44.22 5.69
N GLU A 309 -8.04 -44.29 7.02
CA GLU A 309 -7.43 -43.34 7.93
C GLU A 309 -5.91 -43.48 8.00
N ILE A 310 -5.20 -42.41 8.38
CA ILE A 310 -3.79 -42.48 8.78
C ILE A 310 -3.61 -41.78 10.14
N ASP A 311 -3.10 -42.58 11.07
CA ASP A 311 -2.78 -42.33 12.47
C ASP A 311 -1.78 -41.20 12.74
N ALA A 312 -2.01 -40.48 13.83
CA ALA A 312 -1.00 -39.73 14.59
C ALA A 312 -0.51 -40.57 15.79
N PRO A 313 0.76 -40.47 16.22
CA PRO A 313 1.19 -41.09 17.47
C PRO A 313 1.18 -40.11 18.65
N ASP A 314 0.46 -40.53 19.68
CA ASP A 314 0.60 -40.16 21.09
C ASP A 314 1.94 -40.64 21.68
N MET A 315 2.52 -39.87 22.59
CA MET A 315 3.50 -40.38 23.56
C MET A 315 3.28 -39.78 24.95
N ASP A 316 2.90 -40.68 25.86
CA ASP A 316 2.65 -40.50 27.28
C ASP A 316 3.89 -40.21 28.15
N GLU A 317 3.56 -39.76 29.36
CA GLU A 317 4.33 -39.36 30.54
C GLU A 317 5.29 -40.40 31.14
N ALA A 318 6.28 -39.91 31.92
CA ALA A 318 6.88 -40.61 33.05
C ALA A 318 7.48 -39.64 34.09
N GLU A 319 6.98 -39.70 35.34
CA GLU A 319 7.68 -39.31 36.59
C GLU A 319 8.71 -40.41 36.98
N GLU A 320 9.70 -40.34 37.87
CA GLU A 320 10.08 -39.54 39.06
C GLU A 320 11.64 -39.58 39.18
N ASP A 321 12.26 -38.67 39.96
CA ASP A 321 13.14 -38.98 41.12
C ASP A 321 14.06 -37.78 41.51
N ALA A 322 14.25 -37.63 42.82
CA ALA A 322 14.77 -36.48 43.56
C ALA A 322 16.30 -36.41 43.69
N GLY A 323 16.80 -35.22 44.03
CA GLY A 323 18.17 -35.02 44.54
C GLY A 323 18.54 -33.56 44.83
N ASP A 324 18.51 -33.20 46.11
CA ASP A 324 19.03 -31.97 46.75
C ASP A 324 20.42 -31.51 46.28
N VAL A 325 20.69 -30.20 46.28
CA VAL A 325 21.58 -29.52 47.26
C VAL A 325 21.73 -28.02 46.92
N GLU A 326 21.52 -27.24 47.98
CA GLU A 326 21.57 -25.80 48.26
C GLU A 326 22.58 -24.88 47.55
N GLY A 327 22.13 -23.63 47.37
CA GLY A 327 22.95 -22.45 47.17
C GLY A 327 22.11 -21.17 47.27
N GLU A 328 22.03 -20.58 48.46
CA GLU A 328 21.45 -19.24 48.70
C GLU A 328 22.22 -18.13 47.98
N PRO A 329 21.54 -17.05 47.55
CA PRO A 329 22.10 -15.73 47.73
C PRO A 329 21.14 -14.79 48.47
N GLU A 330 21.76 -13.78 49.06
CA GLU A 330 21.29 -12.94 50.16
C GLU A 330 20.06 -12.07 49.83
N THR A 331 19.21 -11.92 50.84
CA THR A 331 17.95 -11.17 50.85
C THR A 331 18.14 -9.67 50.62
N GLU A 332 17.52 -9.13 49.58
CA GLU A 332 17.12 -7.72 49.52
C GLU A 332 15.76 -7.54 50.25
N PRO A 333 15.48 -6.37 50.86
CA PRO A 333 14.32 -6.23 51.73
C PRO A 333 13.01 -6.30 50.95
N ASP A 334 12.09 -7.15 51.41
CA ASP A 334 10.71 -7.25 50.93
C ASP A 334 10.02 -5.88 50.98
N ILE A 335 9.87 -5.24 49.82
CA ILE A 335 8.80 -4.29 49.60
C ILE A 335 7.58 -5.16 49.26
N ASP A 336 6.63 -5.23 50.19
CA ASP A 336 5.31 -5.80 49.94
C ASP A 336 4.79 -5.23 48.61
N PRO A 337 4.54 -6.04 47.55
CA PRO A 337 3.84 -5.54 46.39
C PRO A 337 2.47 -5.06 46.88
N GLU A 338 2.13 -3.81 46.56
CA GLU A 338 0.79 -3.30 46.78
C GLU A 338 -0.20 -4.33 46.22
N PRO A 339 -1.29 -4.62 46.94
CA PRO A 339 -2.22 -5.66 46.52
C PRO A 339 -2.69 -5.33 45.11
N GLU A 340 -2.44 -6.23 44.15
CA GLU A 340 -3.04 -6.13 42.83
C GLU A 340 -4.54 -6.04 43.03
N ILE A 341 -5.06 -4.82 42.85
CA ILE A 341 -6.50 -4.60 42.75
C ILE A 341 -6.89 -5.45 41.55
N ASP A 342 -7.63 -6.53 41.80
CA ASP A 342 -8.31 -7.27 40.74
C ASP A 342 -9.16 -6.26 39.96
N SER A 343 -8.60 -5.80 38.85
CA SER A 343 -9.20 -4.75 38.05
C SER A 343 -10.46 -5.26 37.35
N GLY A 344 -10.74 -6.57 37.39
CA GLY A 344 -11.82 -7.19 36.65
C GLY A 344 -11.65 -7.09 35.12
N CYS A 345 -10.51 -6.57 34.66
CA CYS A 345 -10.19 -6.39 33.25
C CYS A 345 -9.10 -7.37 32.80
N PRO A 346 -9.20 -7.88 31.56
CA PRO A 346 -8.10 -8.62 30.93
C PRO A 346 -6.79 -7.84 30.97
N ALA A 347 -5.65 -8.53 31.02
CA ALA A 347 -4.33 -7.91 31.19
C ALA A 347 -3.98 -6.89 30.10
N GLU A 348 -4.50 -7.09 28.88
CA GLU A 348 -4.32 -6.21 27.73
C GLU A 348 -5.25 -4.98 27.72
N MET A 349 -6.09 -4.84 28.74
CA MET A 349 -7.04 -3.74 28.93
C MET A 349 -6.71 -2.96 30.21
N VAL A 350 -7.28 -1.76 30.31
CA VAL A 350 -7.26 -0.94 31.53
C VAL A 350 -8.67 -0.73 32.04
N ALA A 351 -8.83 -0.69 33.35
CA ALA A 351 -10.12 -0.49 34.00
C ALA A 351 -10.44 1.00 34.13
N ILE A 352 -11.62 1.40 33.64
CA ILE A 352 -12.17 2.75 33.78
C ILE A 352 -13.59 2.61 34.31
N ASP A 353 -13.76 2.85 35.61
CA ASP A 353 -15.01 2.72 36.35
C ASP A 353 -15.80 1.45 36.00
N ALA A 354 -16.78 1.52 35.10
CA ALA A 354 -17.70 0.44 34.76
C ALA A 354 -17.26 -0.43 33.56
N PHE A 355 -16.18 -0.07 32.87
CA PHE A 355 -15.74 -0.77 31.67
C PHE A 355 -14.23 -0.98 31.64
N CYS A 356 -13.81 -1.88 30.76
CA CYS A 356 -12.43 -2.09 30.36
C CYS A 356 -12.26 -1.52 28.96
N ILE A 357 -11.15 -0.83 28.71
CA ILE A 357 -10.73 -0.38 27.37
C ILE A 357 -9.37 -0.95 27.04
N ASP A 358 -9.15 -1.32 25.78
CA ASP A 358 -7.85 -1.81 25.33
C ASP A 358 -6.75 -0.80 25.67
N ARG A 359 -5.63 -1.34 26.20
CA ARG A 359 -4.48 -0.56 26.62
C ARG A 359 -3.80 0.16 25.45
N TYR A 360 -3.82 -0.43 24.26
CA TYR A 360 -3.26 0.14 23.05
C TYR A 360 -4.32 0.17 21.95
N GLU A 361 -4.06 0.89 20.86
CA GLU A 361 -4.84 0.74 19.62
C GLU A 361 -4.90 -0.75 19.22
N ALA A 362 -6.02 -1.18 18.65
CA ALA A 362 -6.14 -2.55 18.17
C ALA A 362 -5.15 -2.77 17.03
N SER A 363 -4.33 -3.81 17.16
CA SER A 363 -3.43 -4.33 16.11
C SER A 363 -3.98 -5.66 15.59
N ARG A 364 -3.53 -6.10 14.42
CA ARG A 364 -3.79 -7.49 14.00
C ARG A 364 -2.89 -8.44 14.79
N ALA A 365 -3.38 -9.64 15.07
CA ALA A 365 -2.65 -10.64 15.85
C ALA A 365 -1.27 -11.01 15.24
N ASP A 366 -1.11 -10.85 13.93
CA ASP A 366 0.12 -11.08 13.17
C ASP A 366 0.90 -9.79 12.83
N ALA A 367 0.47 -8.62 13.32
CA ALA A 367 1.19 -7.36 13.13
C ALA A 367 2.61 -7.41 13.70
N THR A 368 3.52 -6.65 13.10
CA THR A 368 4.90 -6.47 13.56
C THR A 368 5.19 -4.97 13.67
N GLU A 369 6.41 -4.62 14.10
CA GLU A 369 6.88 -3.23 14.12
C GLU A 369 6.84 -2.56 12.74
N SER A 370 6.93 -3.34 11.66
CA SER A 370 7.01 -2.84 10.27
C SER A 370 5.85 -3.27 9.37
N SER A 371 4.90 -4.05 9.87
CA SER A 371 3.75 -4.52 9.09
C SER A 371 2.46 -4.50 9.91
N PRO A 372 1.34 -3.97 9.39
CA PRO A 372 0.05 -3.97 10.08
C PRO A 372 -0.58 -5.37 10.16
N GLY A 373 -0.03 -6.38 9.46
CA GLY A 373 -0.54 -7.76 9.44
C GLY A 373 -1.75 -7.95 8.50
N ALA A 374 -2.27 -9.18 8.44
CA ALA A 374 -3.45 -9.56 7.66
C ALA A 374 -4.50 -10.35 8.46
N SER A 375 -4.20 -10.76 9.70
CA SER A 375 -5.13 -11.50 10.56
C SER A 375 -6.40 -10.71 10.84
N SER A 376 -7.55 -11.38 10.84
CA SER A 376 -8.83 -10.80 11.25
C SER A 376 -9.00 -10.74 12.78
N THR A 377 -8.09 -11.33 13.55
CA THR A 377 -8.14 -11.32 15.02
C THR A 377 -7.46 -10.06 15.56
N PRO A 378 -8.17 -9.20 16.32
CA PRO A 378 -7.55 -8.04 16.95
C PRO A 378 -6.77 -8.41 18.20
N ALA A 379 -5.75 -7.62 18.52
CA ALA A 379 -4.96 -7.71 19.74
C ALA A 379 -4.55 -6.31 20.23
N SER A 380 -4.62 -6.09 21.54
CA SER A 380 -4.07 -4.90 22.21
C SER A 380 -2.69 -5.27 22.76
N ARG A 381 -1.63 -4.78 22.13
CA ARG A 381 -0.23 -5.05 22.54
C ARG A 381 0.70 -3.96 22.03
N PRO A 382 1.82 -3.67 22.73
CA PRO A 382 2.78 -2.67 22.30
C PRO A 382 3.71 -3.21 21.20
N GLY A 383 4.40 -2.29 20.52
CA GLY A 383 5.53 -2.59 19.63
C GLY A 383 5.13 -3.13 18.26
N VAL A 384 3.88 -2.92 17.83
CA VAL A 384 3.40 -3.32 16.50
C VAL A 384 2.58 -2.22 15.86
N LEU A 385 2.49 -2.20 14.53
CA LEU A 385 1.64 -1.22 13.85
C LEU A 385 0.15 -1.45 14.19
N PRO A 386 -0.63 -0.38 14.39
CA PRO A 386 -2.07 -0.50 14.62
C PRO A 386 -2.79 -1.02 13.37
N TRP A 387 -3.96 -1.61 13.57
CA TRP A 387 -4.89 -1.93 12.50
C TRP A 387 -5.66 -0.67 12.14
N TYR A 388 -5.38 -0.13 10.96
CA TYR A 388 -6.09 1.02 10.40
C TYR A 388 -6.55 0.78 8.97
N VAL A 389 -7.45 1.64 8.49
CA VAL A 389 -7.91 1.74 7.10
C VAL A 389 -7.93 3.20 6.66
N SER A 390 -7.88 3.44 5.36
CA SER A 390 -8.08 4.75 4.74
C SER A 390 -8.51 4.56 3.28
N PRO A 391 -9.65 5.10 2.82
CA PRO A 391 -10.62 5.88 3.60
C PRO A 391 -11.46 5.00 4.54
N MET A 392 -12.10 5.63 5.52
CA MET A 392 -13.02 4.98 6.43
C MET A 392 -14.40 4.80 5.78
N SER A 393 -15.14 3.75 6.16
CA SER A 393 -16.49 3.52 5.67
C SER A 393 -17.35 2.77 6.69
N ALA A 394 -18.67 2.77 6.50
CA ALA A 394 -19.57 1.97 7.33
C ALA A 394 -19.25 0.46 7.27
N ALA A 395 -18.71 -0.05 6.15
CA ALA A 395 -18.31 -1.45 6.00
C ALA A 395 -17.07 -1.77 6.84
N ASN A 396 -16.07 -0.89 6.85
CA ASN A 396 -14.90 -1.05 7.71
C ASN A 396 -15.24 -0.89 9.19
N ALA A 397 -16.18 0.02 9.54
CA ALA A 397 -16.68 0.14 10.91
C ALA A 397 -17.34 -1.15 11.38
N GLN A 398 -18.10 -1.81 10.49
CA GLN A 398 -18.66 -3.13 10.78
C GLN A 398 -17.56 -4.19 10.97
N THR A 399 -16.50 -4.15 10.15
CA THR A 399 -15.34 -5.05 10.32
C THR A 399 -14.68 -4.89 11.69
N PHE A 400 -14.54 -3.65 12.19
CA PHE A 400 -13.97 -3.40 13.52
C PHE A 400 -14.87 -3.90 14.65
N ARG A 401 -16.20 -3.76 14.51
CA ARG A 401 -17.16 -4.36 15.46
C ARG A 401 -17.02 -5.87 15.51
N ASP A 402 -17.01 -6.51 14.34
CA ASP A 402 -16.93 -7.96 14.22
C ASP A 402 -15.59 -8.48 14.77
N ALA A 403 -14.50 -7.74 14.53
CA ALA A 403 -13.19 -8.01 15.11
C ALA A 403 -13.24 -7.98 16.64
N CYS A 404 -13.74 -6.89 17.26
CA CYS A 404 -13.87 -6.84 18.73
C CYS A 404 -14.76 -7.96 19.27
N ALA A 405 -15.89 -8.25 18.60
CA ALA A 405 -16.79 -9.32 18.99
C ALA A 405 -16.12 -10.70 18.95
N SER A 406 -15.24 -10.95 17.99
CA SER A 406 -14.51 -12.22 17.84
C SER A 406 -13.63 -12.58 19.05
N VAL A 407 -13.22 -11.58 19.84
CA VAL A 407 -12.41 -11.74 21.05
C VAL A 407 -13.21 -11.46 22.34
N GLY A 408 -14.53 -11.48 22.26
CA GLY A 408 -15.42 -11.30 23.43
C GLY A 408 -15.43 -9.86 23.97
N LYS A 409 -15.13 -8.89 23.10
CA LYS A 409 -15.18 -7.44 23.37
C LYS A 409 -16.23 -6.79 22.46
N ARG A 410 -16.29 -5.46 22.47
CA ARG A 410 -17.11 -4.65 21.55
C ARG A 410 -16.34 -3.40 21.15
N LEU A 411 -16.80 -2.71 20.10
CA LEU A 411 -16.28 -1.37 19.81
C LEU A 411 -16.64 -0.44 20.98
N CYS A 412 -15.72 0.48 21.33
CA CYS A 412 -15.96 1.45 22.40
C CYS A 412 -17.07 2.44 22.04
N GLY A 413 -17.87 2.83 23.03
CA GLY A 413 -18.83 3.93 22.91
C GLY A 413 -18.14 5.29 22.86
N SER A 414 -18.78 6.29 22.27
CA SER A 414 -18.19 7.64 22.20
C SER A 414 -17.97 8.26 23.59
N GLU A 415 -18.83 7.99 24.56
CA GLU A 415 -18.70 8.50 25.93
C GLU A 415 -17.61 7.76 26.70
N GLU A 416 -17.46 6.46 26.48
CA GLU A 416 -16.40 5.65 27.09
C GLU A 416 -15.02 6.07 26.61
N TRP A 417 -14.90 6.31 25.30
CA TRP A 417 -13.68 6.80 24.69
C TRP A 417 -13.34 8.21 25.22
N PHE A 418 -14.34 9.09 25.34
CA PHE A 418 -14.15 10.44 25.85
C PHE A 418 -13.66 10.41 27.31
N GLU A 419 -14.30 9.62 28.18
CA GLU A 419 -13.86 9.42 29.57
C GLU A 419 -12.43 8.89 29.64
N ALA A 420 -12.10 7.91 28.79
CA ALA A 420 -10.75 7.38 28.71
C ALA A 420 -9.73 8.46 28.37
N CYS A 421 -10.01 9.29 27.35
CA CYS A 421 -9.10 10.33 26.90
C CYS A 421 -8.90 11.43 27.96
N ASN A 422 -9.99 11.98 28.49
CA ASN A 422 -9.96 13.07 29.48
C ASN A 422 -9.33 12.62 30.81
N GLY A 423 -9.38 11.33 31.12
CA GLY A 423 -8.82 10.81 32.35
C GLY A 423 -9.58 11.27 33.59
N PRO A 424 -9.15 10.86 34.79
CA PRO A 424 -9.83 11.22 36.04
C PRO A 424 -9.75 12.72 36.38
N ASP A 425 -8.89 13.47 35.69
CA ASP A 425 -8.66 14.90 35.91
C ASP A 425 -9.43 15.80 34.92
N ASP A 426 -10.20 15.22 33.99
CA ASP A 426 -10.98 15.92 32.96
C ASP A 426 -10.14 16.85 32.06
N THR A 427 -9.00 16.34 31.57
CA THR A 427 -8.03 17.15 30.81
C THR A 427 -8.39 17.31 29.34
N GLU A 428 -7.92 18.39 28.71
CA GLU A 428 -8.20 18.69 27.28
C GLU A 428 -7.59 17.64 26.30
N TYR A 429 -6.40 17.13 26.63
CA TYR A 429 -5.70 16.04 25.94
C TYR A 429 -5.42 14.92 26.95
N VAL A 430 -5.09 13.72 26.47
CA VAL A 430 -4.67 12.60 27.33
C VAL A 430 -3.45 12.96 28.20
N PHE A 431 -2.60 13.87 27.73
CA PHE A 431 -1.39 14.29 28.43
C PHE A 431 -1.54 15.59 29.25
N GLY A 432 -2.74 16.17 29.33
CA GLY A 432 -3.02 17.36 30.15
C GLY A 432 -3.80 18.47 29.42
N ASP A 433 -3.81 19.68 29.99
CA ASP A 433 -4.57 20.83 29.46
C ASP A 433 -3.77 21.75 28.53
N ILE A 434 -2.46 21.52 28.42
CA ILE A 434 -1.57 22.38 27.64
C ILE A 434 -1.06 21.58 26.46
N TRP A 435 -1.28 22.10 25.26
CA TRP A 435 -0.75 21.52 24.04
C TRP A 435 0.77 21.32 24.13
N ASP A 436 1.18 20.08 23.89
CA ASP A 436 2.56 19.66 23.73
C ASP A 436 2.59 18.67 22.55
N ARG A 437 3.60 18.81 21.69
CA ARG A 437 3.75 18.03 20.45
C ARG A 437 4.47 16.70 20.65
N GLU A 438 5.18 16.58 21.77
CA GLU A 438 6.03 15.43 22.09
C GLU A 438 5.28 14.23 22.70
N PRO A 439 4.24 14.41 23.54
CA PRO A 439 3.69 13.29 24.28
C PRO A 439 3.08 12.19 23.42
N CYS A 440 2.49 12.53 22.28
CA CYS A 440 1.76 11.62 21.40
C CYS A 440 2.16 11.82 19.94
N ASN A 441 2.07 10.74 19.13
CA ASN A 441 2.41 10.77 17.71
C ASN A 441 1.49 11.70 16.90
N CYS A 442 2.01 12.82 16.41
CA CYS A 442 1.30 13.75 15.56
C CYS A 442 2.23 14.36 14.51
N VAL A 443 1.67 15.22 13.65
CA VAL A 443 2.44 15.85 12.57
C VAL A 443 3.57 16.74 13.09
N ASP A 444 3.51 17.19 14.34
CA ASP A 444 4.50 18.10 14.93
C ASP A 444 5.64 17.36 15.67
N THR A 445 5.50 16.05 15.89
CA THR A 445 6.33 15.28 16.82
C THR A 445 7.80 15.25 16.40
N PHE A 446 8.10 14.87 15.15
CA PHE A 446 9.48 14.56 14.73
C PHE A 446 10.28 15.73 14.14
N CYS A 447 9.77 16.96 14.23
CA CYS A 447 10.36 18.08 13.48
C CYS A 447 11.76 18.47 13.97
N ASP A 448 11.96 18.54 15.28
CA ASP A 448 13.27 18.81 15.88
C ASP A 448 14.24 17.65 15.74
N ASP A 449 13.76 16.41 15.83
CA ASP A 449 14.57 15.23 15.51
C ASP A 449 15.10 15.30 14.08
N TYR A 450 14.21 15.58 13.11
CA TYR A 450 14.59 15.78 11.72
C TYR A 450 15.62 16.90 11.56
N CYS A 451 15.37 18.07 12.16
CA CYS A 451 16.30 19.20 12.11
C CYS A 451 17.67 18.85 12.70
N ALA A 452 17.70 18.13 13.82
CA ALA A 452 18.92 17.74 14.50
C ALA A 452 19.74 16.75 13.65
N GLU A 453 19.07 15.76 13.05
CA GLU A 453 19.69 14.78 12.16
C GLU A 453 20.26 15.43 10.89
N HIS A 454 19.55 16.41 10.33
CA HIS A 454 19.89 17.03 9.04
C HIS A 454 20.66 18.36 9.18
N GLY A 455 20.96 18.81 10.39
CA GLY A 455 21.69 20.05 10.65
C GLY A 455 20.94 21.32 10.23
N VAL A 456 19.61 21.31 10.30
CA VAL A 456 18.75 22.44 9.91
C VAL A 456 18.74 23.50 11.02
N SER A 457 19.14 24.74 10.67
CA SER A 457 19.10 25.88 11.58
C SER A 457 18.77 27.20 10.84
N PRO A 458 17.75 27.96 11.28
CA PRO A 458 16.86 27.68 12.41
C PRO A 458 15.91 26.51 12.15
N CYS A 459 15.59 25.71 13.18
CA CYS A 459 14.62 24.63 13.08
C CYS A 459 13.19 25.17 13.21
N ASP A 460 12.29 24.75 12.32
CA ASP A 460 10.87 25.04 12.43
C ASP A 460 10.18 23.94 13.24
N THR A 461 9.63 24.31 14.39
CA THR A 461 8.82 23.43 15.26
C THR A 461 7.43 24.03 15.45
N SER A 462 7.03 24.93 14.55
CA SER A 462 5.70 25.49 14.54
C SER A 462 4.67 24.44 14.14
N GLN A 463 3.41 24.75 14.40
CA GLN A 463 2.32 23.85 14.08
C GLN A 463 2.32 23.46 12.61
N ASN A 464 2.23 22.16 12.36
CA ASN A 464 2.33 21.47 11.08
C ASN A 464 3.73 21.36 10.48
N CYS A 465 4.79 21.51 11.29
CA CYS A 465 6.18 21.43 10.82
C CYS A 465 6.48 20.10 10.12
N GLY A 466 5.82 18.99 10.48
CA GLY A 466 6.05 17.71 9.83
C GLY A 466 5.70 17.71 8.34
N TYR A 467 4.81 18.58 7.87
CA TYR A 467 4.56 18.70 6.42
C TYR A 467 5.67 19.43 5.67
N GLN A 468 6.46 20.26 6.35
CA GLN A 468 7.64 20.87 5.74
C GLN A 468 8.76 19.85 5.54
N TYR A 469 8.85 18.87 6.43
CA TYR A 469 9.96 17.90 6.46
C TYR A 469 9.56 16.48 6.04
N SER A 470 8.27 16.22 5.81
CA SER A 470 7.70 14.89 5.62
C SER A 470 8.12 13.88 6.69
N CYS A 471 8.30 14.32 7.94
CA CYS A 471 8.87 13.52 9.02
C CYS A 471 7.84 12.81 9.90
N PHE A 472 6.55 12.87 9.57
CA PHE A 472 5.47 12.21 10.32
C PHE A 472 5.12 10.85 9.70
N HIS A 473 4.89 9.86 10.54
CA HIS A 473 4.46 8.53 10.12
C HIS A 473 3.72 7.82 11.24
N ILE A 474 3.02 6.73 10.91
CA ILE A 474 2.46 5.83 11.91
C ILE A 474 3.62 5.19 12.67
N GLU A 475 3.41 4.99 13.96
CA GLU A 475 4.37 4.38 14.86
C GLU A 475 3.78 3.12 15.50
N PRO A 476 4.64 2.18 15.92
CA PRO A 476 4.20 1.04 16.71
C PRO A 476 3.46 1.50 17.97
N THR A 477 2.40 0.78 18.32
CA THR A 477 1.62 1.01 19.54
C THR A 477 2.51 1.08 20.79
N GLY A 478 2.24 2.05 21.65
CA GLY A 478 3.00 2.29 22.88
C GLY A 478 4.39 2.87 22.66
N ARG A 479 4.74 3.31 21.43
CA ARG A 479 6.03 3.96 21.16
C ARG A 479 6.24 5.22 21.99
N PHE A 480 5.15 5.93 22.29
CA PHE A 480 5.14 7.16 23.06
C PHE A 480 4.74 6.88 24.52
N PRO A 481 5.70 6.67 25.43
CA PRO A 481 5.40 6.26 26.81
C PRO A 481 4.67 7.34 27.62
N THR A 482 4.65 8.58 27.11
CA THR A 482 3.97 9.73 27.70
C THR A 482 2.60 10.00 27.08
N CYS A 483 2.20 9.26 26.03
CA CYS A 483 0.89 9.40 25.41
C CYS A 483 -0.17 8.63 26.24
N THR A 484 -0.29 8.98 27.51
CA THR A 484 -1.10 8.25 28.49
C THR A 484 -1.53 9.16 29.62
N ASN A 485 -2.53 8.72 30.39
CA ASN A 485 -2.97 9.36 31.63
C ASN A 485 -2.98 8.35 32.78
N ALA A 486 -3.59 8.74 33.92
CA ALA A 486 -3.65 7.90 35.11
C ALA A 486 -4.35 6.53 34.93
N TYR A 487 -5.14 6.34 33.86
CA TYR A 487 -5.73 5.03 33.54
C TYR A 487 -4.75 4.08 32.85
N GLY A 488 -3.66 4.57 32.27
CA GLY A 488 -2.57 3.72 31.74
C GLY A 488 -2.83 3.07 30.38
N HIS A 489 -3.78 3.59 29.58
CA HIS A 489 -3.88 3.27 28.15
C HIS A 489 -2.99 4.24 27.35
N PHE A 490 -2.59 3.83 26.16
CA PHE A 490 -1.70 4.57 25.27
C PHE A 490 -2.39 4.95 23.97
N ASP A 491 -1.83 5.95 23.29
CA ASP A 491 -2.13 6.33 21.91
C ASP A 491 -3.61 6.68 21.66
N ILE A 492 -4.31 7.16 22.69
CA ILE A 492 -5.71 7.62 22.51
C ILE A 492 -5.76 8.98 21.80
N ASN A 493 -4.67 9.74 21.87
CA ASN A 493 -4.46 10.90 21.00
C ASN A 493 -3.33 10.61 20.03
N GLY A 494 -3.51 11.02 18.78
CA GLY A 494 -2.51 10.82 17.75
C GLY A 494 -2.42 9.38 17.25
N ASN A 495 -1.32 9.07 16.57
CA ASN A 495 -1.07 7.83 15.83
C ASN A 495 -2.15 7.54 14.78
N VAL A 496 -3.27 6.86 15.07
CA VAL A 496 -4.42 6.80 14.15
C VAL A 496 -5.71 7.32 14.78
N TRP A 497 -6.63 7.81 13.95
CA TRP A 497 -7.97 8.13 14.43
C TRP A 497 -8.64 6.88 14.97
N GLU A 498 -9.50 7.04 15.96
CA GLU A 498 -10.25 5.91 16.51
C GLU A 498 -11.74 6.03 16.26
N ILE A 499 -12.27 4.93 15.73
CA ILE A 499 -13.69 4.80 15.45
C ILE A 499 -14.43 4.33 16.71
N VAL A 500 -15.53 5.01 17.03
CA VAL A 500 -16.38 4.72 18.18
C VAL A 500 -17.82 4.47 17.75
N GLU A 501 -18.60 3.77 18.57
CA GLU A 501 -20.03 3.62 18.35
C GLU A 501 -20.72 4.98 18.43
N ALA A 502 -21.44 5.32 17.36
CA ALA A 502 -22.27 6.53 17.28
C ALA A 502 -23.51 6.25 16.42
N PRO A 503 -24.53 5.55 16.95
CA PRO A 503 -25.71 5.15 16.18
C PRO A 503 -26.56 6.35 15.71
N SER A 504 -26.35 7.53 16.28
CA SER A 504 -26.97 8.78 15.84
C SER A 504 -26.23 9.48 14.70
N ASP A 505 -24.97 9.12 14.43
CA ASP A 505 -24.24 9.62 13.26
C ASP A 505 -24.77 8.90 12.01
N PRO A 506 -25.11 9.61 10.91
CA PRO A 506 -25.56 8.97 9.66
C PRO A 506 -24.60 7.94 9.07
N ARG A 507 -23.30 8.04 9.37
CA ARG A 507 -22.28 7.07 8.95
C ARG A 507 -22.34 5.78 9.78
N GLY A 508 -23.02 5.82 10.92
CA GLY A 508 -23.12 4.73 11.88
C GLY A 508 -21.89 4.61 12.80
N TYR A 509 -20.99 5.59 12.81
CA TYR A 509 -19.81 5.61 13.65
C TYR A 509 -19.31 7.04 13.89
N GLY A 510 -18.60 7.26 14.99
CA GLY A 510 -17.91 8.50 15.32
C GLY A 510 -16.39 8.35 15.15
N VAL A 511 -15.67 9.46 15.06
CA VAL A 511 -14.21 9.46 14.84
C VAL A 511 -13.53 10.41 15.84
N ARG A 512 -12.54 9.92 16.59
CA ARG A 512 -11.91 10.61 17.74
C ARG A 512 -10.38 10.49 17.75
N GLY A 513 -9.70 11.32 18.53
CA GLY A 513 -8.29 11.15 18.89
C GLY A 513 -7.24 11.87 18.03
N GLY A 514 -7.52 12.17 16.77
CA GLY A 514 -6.49 12.68 15.86
C GLY A 514 -5.59 11.57 15.33
N ALA A 515 -4.73 11.89 14.38
CA ALA A 515 -3.77 10.93 13.81
C ALA A 515 -2.42 11.59 13.53
N PHE A 516 -1.41 10.76 13.27
CA PHE A 516 -0.03 11.11 12.97
C PHE A 516 0.11 12.17 11.88
N ASN A 517 -0.81 12.21 10.91
CA ASN A 517 -0.74 13.08 9.73
C ASN A 517 -1.75 14.24 9.77
N CYS A 518 -2.37 14.52 10.91
CA CYS A 518 -3.43 15.52 11.00
C CYS A 518 -2.87 16.91 11.25
N GLY A 519 -3.15 17.83 10.33
CA GLY A 519 -2.82 19.24 10.53
C GLY A 519 -3.55 19.83 11.74
N THR A 520 -3.07 20.95 12.25
CA THR A 520 -3.59 21.57 13.48
C THR A 520 -3.76 20.54 14.61
N PRO A 521 -2.73 19.75 14.94
CA PRO A 521 -2.87 18.66 15.92
C PRO A 521 -3.30 19.19 17.29
N SER A 522 -2.96 20.42 17.65
CA SER A 522 -3.47 21.09 18.86
C SER A 522 -5.00 21.20 18.94
N LEU A 523 -5.71 21.17 17.82
CA LEU A 523 -7.17 21.11 17.82
C LEU A 523 -7.66 19.67 17.70
N ARG A 524 -7.02 18.88 16.81
CA ARG A 524 -7.52 17.56 16.41
C ARG A 524 -7.25 16.45 17.42
N LEU A 525 -6.27 16.63 18.31
CA LEU A 525 -5.97 15.71 19.41
C LEU A 525 -6.77 16.03 20.68
N GLN A 526 -7.59 17.09 20.71
CA GLN A 526 -8.44 17.36 21.88
C GLN A 526 -9.43 16.21 22.07
N CYS A 527 -9.62 15.75 23.31
CA CYS A 527 -10.51 14.63 23.61
C CYS A 527 -11.96 14.88 23.15
N GLY A 528 -12.41 16.14 23.18
CA GLY A 528 -13.73 16.55 22.70
C GLY A 528 -13.88 16.64 21.18
N PHE A 529 -12.78 16.62 20.42
CA PHE A 529 -12.82 16.76 18.98
C PHE A 529 -13.45 15.53 18.32
N GLY A 530 -14.21 15.75 17.25
CA GLY A 530 -14.81 14.68 16.46
C GLY A 530 -14.71 14.99 14.97
N ALA A 531 -14.14 14.08 14.18
CA ALA A 531 -14.03 14.26 12.75
C ALA A 531 -15.35 13.90 12.02
N GLY A 532 -15.73 14.76 11.07
CA GLY A 532 -16.95 14.62 10.26
C GLY A 532 -16.71 14.15 8.83
N TRP A 533 -15.50 13.68 8.51
CA TRP A 533 -15.10 13.23 7.18
C TRP A 533 -14.54 11.81 7.24
N ASP A 534 -14.41 11.17 6.08
CA ASP A 534 -14.08 9.74 5.95
C ASP A 534 -12.68 9.51 5.34
N ASP A 535 -12.10 10.50 4.66
CA ASP A 535 -10.73 10.48 4.14
C ASP A 535 -9.72 10.68 5.29
N LEU A 536 -9.53 9.63 6.08
CA LEU A 536 -8.64 9.63 7.23
C LEU A 536 -8.08 8.23 7.50
N TYR A 537 -6.95 8.18 8.20
CA TYR A 537 -6.35 6.95 8.70
C TYR A 537 -7.01 6.60 10.04
N ALA A 538 -7.93 5.65 10.01
CA ALA A 538 -8.70 5.23 11.17
C ALA A 538 -8.44 3.79 11.55
N GLY A 539 -8.08 3.58 12.82
CA GLY A 539 -8.17 2.32 13.52
C GLY A 539 -9.29 2.35 14.55
N PHE A 540 -9.11 1.56 15.60
CA PHE A 540 -10.09 1.39 16.66
C PHE A 540 -9.40 0.80 17.89
N ARG A 541 -10.12 0.81 19.00
CA ARG A 541 -9.79 -0.01 20.17
C ARG A 541 -11.06 -0.67 20.71
N CYS A 542 -10.92 -1.82 21.35
CA CYS A 542 -12.07 -2.55 21.88
C CYS A 542 -12.32 -2.21 23.35
N CYS A 543 -13.59 -2.25 23.74
CA CYS A 543 -14.06 -2.11 25.10
C CYS A 543 -14.81 -3.37 25.56
N LYS A 544 -14.93 -3.55 26.88
CA LYS A 544 -15.68 -4.65 27.49
C LYS A 544 -16.33 -4.16 28.78
N ASP A 545 -17.56 -4.57 29.04
CA ASP A 545 -18.22 -4.26 30.32
C ASP A 545 -17.51 -5.00 31.46
N ARG A 546 -17.37 -4.36 32.62
CA ARG A 546 -16.90 -5.02 33.84
C ARG A 546 -18.07 -5.79 34.48
N GLU A 547 -17.82 -7.03 34.89
CA GLU A 547 -18.83 -7.90 35.53
C GLU A 547 -19.11 -7.56 37.00
#